data_AF-A0A7X3DJV7-F1
#
_entry.id   AF-A0A7X3DJV7-F1
#
_cell.length_a   1.000
_cell.length_b   1.000
_cell.length_c   1.000
_cell.angle_alpha   90.00
_cell.angle_beta   90.00
_cell.angle_gamma   90.00
#
_symmetry.space_group_name_H-M   'P 1'
#
loop_
_entity.id
_entity.type
_entity.pdbx_description
1 polymer ?
#
loop_
_entity_poly.entity_id
_entity_poly.type
_entity_poly.pdbx_seq_one_letter_code
_entity_poly.pdbx_strand_id
1 'polypeptide(L)'
;MRKLFAKAQDPISCETHALGAVAALGGGLLYLLRGVWTDAAIPAVAAALCFCLSMAALYAASAIYHYYPGTAASGGVKRVLRKMDHSMIYVLIAGSYTPFCVVLLPQPRGTQFCLILWGVALAGVLAKMLWINAPRMLSTAVYLIMGWSVVFVAKDFTALGQPCLTLVALGGICYSVGAVFYAVKKPNISAEWTFHELFHLLILAGSFFHYLAVYLYVL
;
A
#
# COMPACT_ATOMS: atom_id res chain seq x y z
N MET A 1 17.67 15.17 -11.14
CA MET A 1 17.06 14.73 -9.86
C MET A 1 18.01 13.95 -8.95
N ARG A 2 19.03 13.22 -9.45
CA ARG A 2 20.05 12.51 -8.65
C ARG A 2 20.75 13.27 -7.50
N LYS A 3 20.68 14.62 -7.44
CA LYS A 3 21.35 15.41 -6.38
C LYS A 3 20.60 15.45 -5.04
N LEU A 4 19.26 15.35 -5.04
CA LEU A 4 18.44 15.49 -3.82
C LEU A 4 18.60 14.29 -2.88
N PHE A 5 18.63 13.07 -3.44
CA PHE A 5 18.75 11.83 -2.68
C PHE A 5 20.15 11.21 -2.73
N ALA A 6 21.16 11.93 -3.26
CA ALA A 6 22.54 11.44 -3.34
C ALA A 6 23.13 11.05 -1.97
N LYS A 7 22.63 11.67 -0.89
CA LYS A 7 23.05 11.40 0.49
C LYS A 7 22.16 10.39 1.22
N ALA A 8 21.10 9.89 0.57
CA ALA A 8 20.27 8.85 1.14
C ALA A 8 21.08 7.56 1.24
N GLN A 9 20.78 6.74 2.26
CA GLN A 9 21.41 5.44 2.39
C GLN A 9 21.08 4.53 1.21
N ASP A 10 19.81 4.50 0.81
CA ASP A 10 19.32 3.72 -0.34
C ASP A 10 18.65 4.68 -1.33
N PRO A 11 19.42 5.34 -2.23
CA PRO A 11 18.92 6.45 -3.05
C PRO A 11 17.70 6.12 -3.92
N ILE A 12 17.71 4.97 -4.60
CA ILE A 12 16.62 4.57 -5.52
C ILE A 12 15.33 4.30 -4.74
N SER A 13 15.41 3.52 -3.67
CA SER A 13 14.27 3.24 -2.79
C SER A 13 13.71 4.51 -2.14
N CYS A 14 14.58 5.43 -1.73
CA CYS A 14 14.18 6.72 -1.16
C CYS A 14 13.47 7.59 -2.21
N GLU A 15 14.08 7.76 -3.39
CA GLU A 15 13.55 8.59 -4.47
C GLU A 15 12.19 8.07 -4.97
N THR A 16 12.09 6.78 -5.26
CA THR A 16 10.86 6.17 -5.78
C THR A 16 9.68 6.36 -4.81
N HIS A 17 9.87 6.09 -3.53
CA HIS A 17 8.82 6.25 -2.53
C HIS A 17 8.58 7.73 -2.15
N ALA A 18 9.58 8.60 -2.19
CA ALA A 18 9.34 10.04 -1.99
C ALA A 18 8.43 10.60 -3.10
N LEU A 19 8.68 10.23 -4.36
CA LEU A 19 7.81 10.56 -5.49
C LEU A 19 6.42 9.93 -5.34
N GLY A 20 6.34 8.68 -4.87
CA GLY A 20 5.09 8.00 -4.55
C GLY A 20 4.25 8.74 -3.50
N ALA A 21 4.88 9.26 -2.44
CA ALA A 21 4.19 10.03 -1.40
C ALA A 21 3.60 11.34 -1.95
N VAL A 22 4.37 12.06 -2.76
CA VAL A 22 3.90 13.29 -3.42
C VAL A 22 2.76 12.97 -4.40
N ALA A 23 2.90 11.91 -5.19
CA ALA A 23 1.85 11.46 -6.11
C ALA A 23 0.57 11.05 -5.37
N ALA A 24 0.67 10.39 -4.21
CA ALA A 24 -0.49 10.02 -3.39
C ALA A 24 -1.25 11.23 -2.85
N LEU A 25 -0.55 12.29 -2.41
CA LEU A 25 -1.16 13.55 -1.99
C LEU A 25 -1.83 14.28 -3.15
N GLY A 26 -1.16 14.36 -4.31
CA GLY A 26 -1.75 14.90 -5.54
C GLY A 26 -2.97 14.10 -5.99
N GLY A 27 -2.91 12.78 -5.90
CA GLY A 27 -4.03 11.88 -6.18
C GLY A 27 -5.21 12.08 -5.24
N GLY A 28 -4.95 12.40 -3.96
CA GLY A 28 -5.98 12.75 -2.99
C GLY A 28 -6.68 14.07 -3.32
N LEU A 29 -5.94 15.08 -3.81
CA LEU A 29 -6.54 16.30 -4.36
C LEU A 29 -7.42 15.98 -5.58
N LEU A 30 -6.95 15.12 -6.48
CA LEU A 30 -7.76 14.70 -7.63
C LEU A 30 -9.03 13.94 -7.20
N TYR A 31 -8.99 13.13 -6.14
CA TYR A 31 -10.20 12.53 -5.55
C TYR A 31 -11.19 13.57 -5.03
N LEU A 32 -10.70 14.60 -4.33
CA LEU A 32 -11.56 15.70 -3.86
C LEU A 32 -12.23 16.42 -5.03
N LEU A 33 -11.43 16.82 -6.03
CA LEU A 33 -11.94 17.51 -7.22
C LEU A 33 -12.93 16.65 -7.99
N ARG A 34 -12.64 15.35 -8.14
CA ARG A 34 -13.54 14.38 -8.76
C ARG A 34 -14.85 14.26 -8.00
N GLY A 35 -14.79 14.07 -6.68
CA GLY A 35 -15.98 13.96 -5.85
C GLY A 35 -16.86 15.21 -5.85
N VAL A 36 -16.25 16.41 -5.91
CA VAL A 36 -17.00 17.66 -6.09
C VAL A 36 -17.66 17.73 -7.47
N TRP A 37 -16.94 17.33 -8.54
CA TRP A 37 -17.48 17.37 -9.90
C TRP A 37 -18.60 16.34 -10.11
N THR A 38 -18.51 15.15 -9.53
CA THR A 38 -19.53 14.10 -9.67
C THR A 38 -20.64 14.17 -8.64
N ASP A 39 -20.61 15.16 -7.73
CA ASP A 39 -21.51 15.24 -6.56
C ASP A 39 -21.52 13.91 -5.76
N ALA A 40 -20.32 13.31 -5.62
CA ALA A 40 -20.16 12.03 -4.97
C ALA A 40 -20.54 12.11 -3.49
N ALA A 41 -21.19 11.06 -2.99
CA ALA A 41 -21.57 10.97 -1.59
C ALA A 41 -20.35 11.12 -0.66
N ILE A 42 -20.51 11.88 0.43
CA ILE A 42 -19.44 12.15 1.40
C ILE A 42 -18.72 10.87 1.87
N PRO A 43 -19.41 9.74 2.19
CA PRO A 43 -18.75 8.51 2.59
C PRO A 43 -17.80 7.94 1.51
N ALA A 44 -18.14 8.10 0.22
CA ALA A 44 -17.29 7.63 -0.88
C ALA A 44 -16.00 8.44 -0.96
N VAL A 45 -16.09 9.78 -0.87
CA VAL A 45 -14.93 10.66 -0.86
C VAL A 45 -14.05 10.40 0.38
N ALA A 46 -14.66 10.26 1.56
CA ALA A 46 -13.93 9.96 2.79
C ALA A 46 -13.19 8.61 2.71
N ALA A 47 -13.83 7.57 2.15
CA ALA A 47 -13.21 6.26 1.97
C ALA A 47 -12.08 6.28 0.93
N ALA A 48 -12.24 7.04 -0.17
CA ALA A 48 -11.19 7.25 -1.16
C ALA A 48 -9.99 8.01 -0.57
N LEU A 49 -10.23 9.03 0.25
CA LEU A 49 -9.17 9.75 0.97
C LEU A 49 -8.46 8.88 2.00
N CYS A 50 -9.17 7.98 2.68
CA CYS A 50 -8.56 7.02 3.58
C CYS A 50 -7.48 6.17 2.85
N PHE A 51 -7.78 5.72 1.63
CA PHE A 51 -6.81 5.03 0.79
C PHE A 51 -5.64 5.94 0.36
N CYS A 52 -5.91 7.18 -0.07
CA CYS A 52 -4.85 8.12 -0.44
C CYS A 52 -3.90 8.44 0.72
N LEU A 53 -4.44 8.63 1.93
CA LEU A 53 -3.66 8.89 3.12
C LEU A 53 -2.85 7.67 3.56
N SER A 54 -3.37 6.45 3.40
CA SER A 54 -2.59 5.23 3.69
C SER A 54 -1.42 5.04 2.72
N MET A 55 -1.61 5.34 1.43
CA MET A 55 -0.52 5.40 0.44
C MET A 55 0.53 6.45 0.82
N ALA A 56 0.11 7.69 1.10
CA ALA A 56 1.01 8.76 1.50
C ALA A 56 1.82 8.39 2.75
N ALA A 57 1.16 7.79 3.76
CA ALA A 57 1.80 7.34 4.99
C ALA A 57 2.85 6.25 4.75
N LEU A 58 2.53 5.22 3.95
CA LEU A 58 3.49 4.16 3.59
C LEU A 58 4.71 4.74 2.89
N TYR A 59 4.46 5.48 1.81
CA TYR A 59 5.55 5.95 0.95
C TYR A 59 6.42 6.98 1.66
N ALA A 60 5.84 7.85 2.49
CA ALA A 60 6.60 8.77 3.32
C ALA A 60 7.43 8.02 4.37
N ALA A 61 6.84 7.08 5.11
CA ALA A 61 7.57 6.29 6.11
C ALA A 61 8.75 5.54 5.49
N SER A 62 8.54 4.96 4.32
CA SER A 62 9.55 4.23 3.57
C SER A 62 10.66 5.12 3.04
N ALA A 63 10.31 6.26 2.44
CA ALA A 63 11.29 7.23 1.96
C ALA A 63 12.19 7.75 3.11
N ILE A 64 11.60 8.07 4.26
CA ILE A 64 12.33 8.53 5.44
C ILE A 64 13.25 7.42 5.97
N TYR A 65 12.76 6.17 6.03
CA TYR A 65 13.57 5.03 6.45
C TYR A 65 14.78 4.81 5.54
N HIS A 66 14.62 4.86 4.23
CA HIS A 66 15.70 4.68 3.25
C HIS A 66 16.62 5.89 3.10
N TYR A 67 16.18 7.08 3.53
CA TYR A 67 17.03 8.25 3.64
C TYR A 67 17.98 8.14 4.83
N TYR A 68 17.46 7.77 6.01
CA TYR A 68 18.19 7.84 7.27
C TYR A 68 19.35 6.83 7.33
N PRO A 69 20.59 7.23 7.71
CA PRO A 69 21.74 6.33 7.73
C PRO A 69 21.66 5.30 8.86
N GLY A 70 22.15 4.08 8.61
CA GLY A 70 22.27 3.01 9.60
C GLY A 70 22.03 1.62 9.02
N THR A 71 22.43 0.58 9.74
CA THR A 71 22.18 -0.80 9.31
C THR A 71 20.85 -1.30 9.84
N ALA A 72 20.37 -2.44 9.33
CA ALA A 72 19.19 -3.11 9.85
C ALA A 72 19.35 -3.56 11.32
N ALA A 73 20.59 -3.60 11.83
CA ALA A 73 20.95 -3.90 13.22
C ALA A 73 21.10 -2.63 14.09
N SER A 74 21.11 -1.44 13.49
CA SER A 74 21.17 -0.19 14.24
C SER A 74 19.95 -0.04 15.13
N GLY A 75 20.18 0.21 16.42
CA GLY A 75 19.14 0.56 17.39
C GLY A 75 18.57 1.96 17.18
N GLY A 76 17.86 2.49 18.18
CA GLY A 76 17.40 3.87 18.19
C GLY A 76 16.45 4.22 17.02
N VAL A 77 16.69 5.39 16.40
CA VAL A 77 15.81 5.99 15.39
C VAL A 77 15.64 5.11 14.15
N LYS A 78 16.71 4.54 13.58
CA LYS A 78 16.64 3.67 12.40
C LYS A 78 15.72 2.46 12.63
N ARG A 79 15.76 1.88 13.83
CA ARG A 79 14.88 0.76 14.21
C ARG A 79 13.41 1.20 14.29
N VAL A 80 13.13 2.39 14.82
CA VAL A 80 11.76 2.94 14.87
C VAL A 80 11.23 3.22 13.46
N LEU A 81 12.05 3.83 12.59
CA LEU A 81 11.69 4.07 11.20
C LEU A 81 11.41 2.77 10.44
N ARG A 82 12.24 1.74 10.64
CA ARG A 82 12.02 0.40 10.06
C ARG A 82 10.70 -0.23 10.52
N LYS A 83 10.37 -0.08 11.80
CA LYS A 83 9.10 -0.53 12.36
C LYS A 83 7.93 0.19 11.68
N MET A 84 8.01 1.50 11.56
CA MET A 84 6.99 2.34 10.93
C MET A 84 6.79 1.97 9.45
N ASP A 85 7.87 1.86 8.68
CA ASP A 85 7.88 1.46 7.27
C ASP A 85 7.16 0.12 7.05
N HIS A 86 7.55 -0.91 7.81
CA HIS A 86 6.91 -2.23 7.70
C HIS A 86 5.45 -2.24 8.21
N SER A 87 5.13 -1.42 9.21
CA SER A 87 3.77 -1.31 9.75
C SER A 87 2.81 -0.67 8.76
N MET A 88 3.26 0.33 8.00
CA MET A 88 2.39 1.03 7.04
C MET A 88 1.94 0.13 5.88
N ILE A 89 2.59 -1.01 5.64
CA ILE A 89 2.11 -1.99 4.64
C ILE A 89 0.73 -2.53 5.05
N TYR A 90 0.50 -2.81 6.34
CA TYR A 90 -0.82 -3.22 6.84
C TYR A 90 -1.87 -2.13 6.65
N VAL A 91 -1.49 -0.89 6.95
CA VAL A 91 -2.37 0.28 6.83
C VAL A 91 -2.72 0.54 5.36
N LEU A 92 -1.76 0.40 4.44
CA LEU A 92 -2.02 0.50 3.01
C LEU A 92 -3.02 -0.55 2.55
N ILE A 93 -2.83 -1.82 2.92
CA ILE A 93 -3.74 -2.90 2.51
C ILE A 93 -5.16 -2.62 3.04
N ALA A 94 -5.33 -2.29 4.32
CA ALA A 94 -6.66 -1.96 4.85
C ALA A 94 -7.27 -0.72 4.16
N GLY A 95 -6.45 0.33 3.96
CA GLY A 95 -6.86 1.54 3.26
C GLY A 95 -7.32 1.27 1.83
N SER A 96 -6.63 0.40 1.08
CA SER A 96 -7.01 0.07 -0.30
C SER A 96 -8.36 -0.64 -0.42
N TYR A 97 -8.75 -1.41 0.60
CA TYR A 97 -10.05 -2.07 0.64
C TYR A 97 -11.21 -1.13 1.02
N THR A 98 -10.92 -0.11 1.84
CA THR A 98 -11.93 0.77 2.44
C THR A 98 -12.92 1.37 1.42
N PRO A 99 -12.52 1.99 0.29
CA PRO A 99 -13.46 2.53 -0.69
C PRO A 99 -14.40 1.48 -1.29
N PHE A 100 -13.89 0.29 -1.62
CA PHE A 100 -14.72 -0.80 -2.14
C PHE A 100 -15.70 -1.32 -1.08
N CYS A 101 -15.27 -1.40 0.18
CA CYS A 101 -16.11 -1.90 1.27
C CYS A 101 -17.25 -0.94 1.63
N VAL A 102 -16.98 0.36 1.58
CA VAL A 102 -17.96 1.40 1.92
C VAL A 102 -18.97 1.60 0.80
N VAL A 103 -18.52 1.56 -0.46
CA VAL A 103 -19.34 2.00 -1.60
C VAL A 103 -19.88 0.84 -2.44
N LEU A 104 -19.07 -0.19 -2.68
CA LEU A 104 -19.40 -1.23 -3.67
C LEU A 104 -19.95 -2.52 -3.04
N LEU A 105 -19.57 -2.85 -1.81
CA LEU A 105 -20.07 -4.04 -1.13
C LEU A 105 -21.47 -3.82 -0.52
N PRO A 106 -22.38 -4.81 -0.61
CA PRO A 106 -23.68 -4.75 0.06
C PRO A 106 -23.52 -4.55 1.57
N GLN A 107 -24.26 -3.60 2.14
CA GLN A 107 -24.28 -3.38 3.59
C GLN A 107 -25.25 -4.36 4.27
N PRO A 108 -24.91 -4.91 5.47
CA PRO A 108 -23.79 -4.52 6.35
C PRO A 108 -22.47 -5.27 6.09
N ARG A 109 -22.40 -6.18 5.12
CA ARG A 109 -21.20 -7.02 4.89
C ARG A 109 -19.97 -6.18 4.58
N GLY A 110 -20.11 -5.13 3.77
CA GLY A 110 -19.02 -4.21 3.46
C GLY A 110 -18.39 -3.60 4.71
N THR A 111 -19.21 -3.08 5.62
CA THR A 111 -18.75 -2.54 6.91
C THR A 111 -18.07 -3.60 7.77
N GLN A 112 -18.65 -4.79 7.91
CA GLN A 112 -18.06 -5.88 8.69
C GLN A 112 -16.69 -6.30 8.15
N PHE A 113 -16.58 -6.47 6.84
CA PHE A 113 -15.35 -6.85 6.17
C PHE A 113 -14.27 -5.77 6.33
N CYS A 114 -14.64 -4.49 6.19
CA CYS A 114 -13.75 -3.36 6.44
C CYS A 114 -13.20 -3.35 7.88
N LEU A 115 -14.07 -3.54 8.88
CA LEU A 115 -13.67 -3.57 10.29
C LEU A 115 -12.73 -4.75 10.61
N ILE A 116 -13.01 -5.93 10.05
CA ILE A 116 -12.13 -7.09 10.20
C ILE A 116 -10.73 -6.78 9.62
N LEU A 117 -10.66 -6.20 8.43
CA LEU A 117 -9.39 -5.84 7.80
C LEU A 117 -8.60 -4.81 8.61
N TRP A 118 -9.25 -3.76 9.09
CA TRP A 118 -8.60 -2.79 9.97
C TRP A 118 -8.18 -3.39 11.31
N GLY A 119 -8.95 -4.33 11.86
CA GLY A 119 -8.56 -5.10 13.05
C GLY A 119 -7.31 -5.95 12.82
N VAL A 120 -7.24 -6.65 11.69
CA VAL A 120 -6.04 -7.40 11.28
C VAL A 120 -4.86 -6.45 11.04
N ALA A 121 -5.09 -5.29 10.43
CA ALA A 121 -4.06 -4.28 10.22
C ALA A 121 -3.49 -3.78 11.53
N LEU A 122 -4.34 -3.45 12.50
CA LEU A 122 -3.92 -3.02 13.84
C LEU A 122 -3.10 -4.12 14.53
N ALA A 123 -3.56 -5.36 14.51
CA ALA A 123 -2.81 -6.50 15.05
C ALA A 123 -1.44 -6.65 14.37
N GLY A 124 -1.37 -6.51 13.04
CA GLY A 124 -0.12 -6.53 12.27
C GLY A 124 0.83 -5.39 12.63
N VAL A 125 0.31 -4.17 12.80
CA VAL A 125 1.08 -3.00 13.25
C VAL A 125 1.65 -3.26 14.64
N LEU A 126 0.84 -3.73 15.59
CA LEU A 126 1.30 -4.07 16.94
C LEU A 126 2.36 -5.18 16.90
N ALA A 127 2.16 -6.22 16.11
CA ALA A 127 3.13 -7.28 15.91
C ALA A 127 4.47 -6.76 15.39
N LYS A 128 4.48 -5.78 14.48
CA LYS A 128 5.73 -5.13 14.01
C LYS A 128 6.37 -4.23 15.04
N MET A 129 5.57 -3.55 15.85
CA MET A 129 6.08 -2.73 16.95
C MET A 129 6.76 -3.58 18.03
N LEU A 130 6.23 -4.78 18.31
CA LEU A 130 6.78 -5.68 19.31
C LEU A 130 7.87 -6.61 18.75
N TRP A 131 7.72 -7.08 17.51
CA TRP A 131 8.55 -8.14 16.92
C TRP A 131 9.00 -7.83 15.47
N ILE A 132 9.77 -6.75 15.32
CA ILE A 132 10.29 -6.32 14.00
C ILE A 132 11.23 -7.33 13.30
N ASN A 133 11.83 -8.24 14.08
CA ASN A 133 12.76 -9.26 13.58
C ASN A 133 12.05 -10.59 13.23
N ALA A 134 10.72 -10.62 13.23
CA ALA A 134 9.96 -11.79 12.77
C ALA A 134 10.44 -12.24 11.38
N PRO A 135 10.40 -13.56 11.07
CA PRO A 135 10.81 -14.07 9.78
C PRO A 135 10.14 -13.31 8.64
N ARG A 136 10.93 -12.95 7.62
CA ARG A 136 10.41 -12.21 6.47
C ARG A 136 9.27 -12.96 5.79
N MET A 137 9.43 -14.27 5.60
CA MET A 137 8.40 -15.15 5.03
C MET A 137 7.07 -15.03 5.75
N LEU A 138 7.09 -15.10 7.08
CA LEU A 138 5.89 -14.99 7.89
C LEU A 138 5.19 -13.64 7.65
N SER A 139 5.97 -12.57 7.67
CA SER A 139 5.45 -11.21 7.46
C SER A 139 4.81 -11.04 6.08
N THR A 140 5.54 -11.47 5.05
CA THR A 140 5.07 -11.43 3.65
C THR A 140 3.82 -12.28 3.46
N ALA A 141 3.75 -13.47 4.08
CA ALA A 141 2.58 -14.33 4.01
C ALA A 141 1.34 -13.65 4.61
N VAL A 142 1.47 -12.99 5.77
CA VAL A 142 0.34 -12.25 6.36
C VAL A 142 -0.11 -11.11 5.45
N TYR A 143 0.82 -10.35 4.84
CA TYR A 143 0.47 -9.31 3.88
C TYR A 143 -0.30 -9.88 2.68
N LEU A 144 0.13 -11.02 2.13
CA LEU A 144 -0.54 -11.66 0.99
C LEU A 144 -1.91 -12.20 1.37
N ILE A 145 -2.05 -12.86 2.52
CA ILE A 145 -3.34 -13.36 3.02
C ILE A 145 -4.33 -12.20 3.18
N MET A 146 -3.89 -11.10 3.79
CA MET A 146 -4.71 -9.90 3.94
C MET A 146 -5.05 -9.28 2.58
N GLY A 147 -4.06 -9.19 1.68
CA GLY A 147 -4.20 -8.64 0.34
C GLY A 147 -5.13 -9.44 -0.57
N TRP A 148 -5.23 -10.76 -0.39
CA TRP A 148 -6.12 -11.64 -1.16
C TRP A 148 -7.47 -11.93 -0.48
N SER A 149 -7.75 -11.25 0.64
CA SER A 149 -9.03 -11.40 1.35
C SER A 149 -10.26 -11.04 0.50
N VAL A 150 -10.09 -10.28 -0.60
CA VAL A 150 -11.13 -10.04 -1.61
C VAL A 150 -11.79 -11.33 -2.09
N VAL A 151 -11.08 -12.47 -2.10
CA VAL A 151 -11.64 -13.77 -2.50
C VAL A 151 -12.86 -14.17 -1.67
N PHE A 152 -12.91 -13.77 -0.39
CA PHE A 152 -14.05 -14.06 0.48
C PHE A 152 -15.31 -13.28 0.10
N VAL A 153 -15.16 -12.15 -0.59
CA VAL A 153 -16.25 -11.29 -1.08
C VAL A 153 -16.30 -11.26 -2.61
N ALA A 154 -15.65 -12.21 -3.29
CA ALA A 154 -15.50 -12.20 -4.75
C ALA A 154 -16.85 -12.22 -5.48
N LYS A 155 -17.86 -12.91 -4.94
CA LYS A 155 -19.22 -12.95 -5.52
C LYS A 155 -19.86 -11.57 -5.54
N ASP A 156 -19.68 -10.79 -4.47
CA ASP A 156 -20.19 -9.42 -4.40
C ASP A 156 -19.42 -8.50 -5.38
N PHE A 157 -18.14 -8.82 -5.65
CA PHE A 157 -17.32 -8.14 -6.65
C PHE A 157 -17.68 -8.50 -8.10
N THR A 158 -18.17 -9.70 -8.40
CA THR A 158 -18.57 -10.05 -9.78
C THR A 158 -19.79 -9.28 -10.30
N ALA A 159 -20.55 -8.65 -9.40
CA ALA A 159 -21.60 -7.69 -9.78
C ALA A 159 -21.02 -6.34 -10.27
N LEU A 160 -19.74 -6.08 -10.00
CA LEU A 160 -19.02 -4.89 -10.46
C LEU A 160 -18.53 -5.13 -11.89
N GLY A 161 -18.68 -4.12 -12.74
CA GLY A 161 -18.32 -4.23 -14.15
C GLY A 161 -16.88 -4.72 -14.36
N GLN A 162 -16.69 -5.55 -15.39
CA GLN A 162 -15.43 -6.19 -15.75
C GLN A 162 -14.19 -5.25 -15.72
N PRO A 163 -14.28 -3.98 -16.17
CA PRO A 163 -13.13 -3.07 -16.15
C PRO A 163 -12.57 -2.74 -14.75
N CYS A 164 -13.44 -2.60 -13.73
CA CYS A 164 -13.01 -2.34 -12.35
C CYS A 164 -12.24 -3.53 -11.79
N LEU A 165 -12.77 -4.74 -12.01
CA LEU A 165 -12.13 -5.99 -11.58
C LEU A 165 -10.76 -6.19 -12.22
N THR A 166 -10.61 -5.83 -13.50
CA THR A 166 -9.33 -5.92 -14.18
C THR A 166 -8.28 -5.02 -13.52
N LEU A 167 -8.61 -3.79 -13.14
CA LEU A 167 -7.67 -2.90 -12.44
C LEU A 167 -7.30 -3.45 -11.06
N VAL A 168 -8.28 -3.91 -10.28
CA VAL A 168 -8.03 -4.54 -8.96
C VAL A 168 -7.15 -5.78 -9.11
N ALA A 169 -7.41 -6.64 -10.10
CA ALA A 169 -6.63 -7.83 -10.38
C ALA A 169 -5.19 -7.49 -10.79
N LEU A 170 -4.99 -6.54 -11.71
CA LEU A 170 -3.66 -6.06 -12.09
C LEU A 170 -2.89 -5.52 -10.89
N GLY A 171 -3.55 -4.73 -10.05
CA GLY A 171 -2.96 -4.22 -8.82
C GLY A 171 -2.55 -5.34 -7.85
N GLY A 172 -3.43 -6.32 -7.64
CA GLY A 172 -3.18 -7.48 -6.78
C GLY A 172 -2.04 -8.35 -7.29
N ILE A 173 -1.91 -8.52 -8.61
CA ILE A 173 -0.80 -9.22 -9.25
C ILE A 173 0.51 -8.46 -9.03
N CYS A 174 0.54 -7.14 -9.25
CA CYS A 174 1.74 -6.33 -8.99
C CYS A 174 2.21 -6.47 -7.54
N TYR A 175 1.30 -6.31 -6.57
CA TYR A 175 1.63 -6.52 -5.15
C TYR A 175 2.14 -7.93 -4.86
N SER A 176 1.53 -8.95 -5.47
CA SER A 176 1.91 -10.34 -5.24
C SER A 176 3.28 -10.66 -5.79
N VAL A 177 3.59 -10.23 -7.03
CA VAL A 177 4.91 -10.40 -7.63
C VAL A 177 5.97 -9.68 -6.82
N GLY A 178 5.69 -8.44 -6.39
CA GLY A 178 6.59 -7.68 -5.52
C GLY A 178 6.86 -8.40 -4.20
N ALA A 179 5.80 -8.87 -3.53
CA ALA A 179 5.89 -9.62 -2.28
C ALA A 179 6.75 -10.89 -2.45
N VAL A 180 6.58 -11.61 -3.56
CA VAL A 180 7.41 -12.78 -3.89
C VAL A 180 8.87 -12.38 -4.08
N PHE A 181 9.18 -11.31 -4.84
CA PHE A 181 10.56 -10.85 -5.02
C PHE A 181 11.22 -10.47 -3.69
N TYR A 182 10.50 -9.74 -2.84
CA TYR A 182 10.94 -9.36 -1.51
C TYR A 182 11.19 -10.57 -0.61
N ALA A 183 10.31 -11.56 -0.69
CA ALA A 183 10.43 -12.83 0.00
C ALA A 183 11.69 -13.58 -0.41
N VAL A 184 11.84 -13.89 -1.69
CA VAL A 184 12.90 -14.78 -2.21
C VAL A 184 14.24 -14.09 -2.38
N LYS A 185 14.32 -12.76 -2.22
CA LYS A 185 15.53 -11.93 -2.43
C LYS A 185 16.09 -11.99 -3.85
N LYS A 186 15.22 -12.18 -4.84
CA LYS A 186 15.54 -12.23 -6.27
C LYS A 186 14.36 -11.64 -7.07
N PRO A 187 14.59 -11.12 -8.28
CA PRO A 187 15.87 -11.07 -9.00
C PRO A 187 16.75 -9.89 -8.57
N ASN A 188 18.06 -10.00 -8.79
CA ASN A 188 19.00 -8.90 -8.68
C ASN A 188 19.56 -8.63 -10.07
N ILE A 189 19.12 -7.55 -10.69
CA ILE A 189 19.46 -7.20 -12.09
C ILE A 189 20.83 -6.54 -12.15
N SER A 190 21.14 -5.68 -11.18
CA SER A 190 22.45 -5.01 -11.05
C SER A 190 22.75 -4.69 -9.59
N ALA A 191 23.91 -4.06 -9.32
CA ALA A 191 24.28 -3.61 -7.98
C ALA A 191 23.31 -2.57 -7.40
N GLU A 192 22.73 -1.72 -8.26
CA GLU A 192 21.76 -0.69 -7.87
C GLU A 192 20.30 -1.18 -7.94
N TRP A 193 20.02 -2.18 -8.79
CA TRP A 193 18.68 -2.70 -9.02
C TRP A 193 18.56 -4.13 -8.51
N THR A 194 18.17 -4.25 -7.25
CA THR A 194 17.95 -5.51 -6.55
C THR A 194 16.47 -5.85 -6.45
N PHE A 195 16.17 -6.99 -5.83
CA PHE A 195 14.79 -7.39 -5.53
C PHE A 195 14.02 -6.31 -4.73
N HIS A 196 14.71 -5.46 -3.98
CA HIS A 196 14.11 -4.48 -3.08
C HIS A 196 13.59 -3.24 -3.84
N GLU A 197 14.36 -2.71 -4.78
CA GLU A 197 13.94 -1.60 -5.65
C GLU A 197 12.83 -2.05 -6.60
N LEU A 198 12.92 -3.28 -7.12
CA LEU A 198 11.85 -3.88 -7.93
C LEU A 198 10.56 -4.08 -7.11
N PHE A 199 10.69 -4.48 -5.85
CA PHE A 199 9.56 -4.53 -4.92
C PHE A 199 8.91 -3.15 -4.78
N HIS A 200 9.68 -2.09 -4.54
CA HIS A 200 9.15 -0.71 -4.43
C HIS A 200 8.37 -0.28 -5.68
N LEU A 201 8.92 -0.52 -6.88
CA LEU A 201 8.24 -0.21 -8.13
C LEU A 201 6.93 -0.99 -8.32
N LEU A 202 6.91 -2.27 -7.93
CA LEU A 202 5.71 -3.10 -8.02
C LEU A 202 4.64 -2.68 -6.99
N ILE A 203 5.04 -2.20 -5.80
CA ILE A 203 4.10 -1.60 -4.84
C ILE A 203 3.51 -0.31 -5.39
N LEU A 204 4.31 0.56 -6.03
CA LEU A 204 3.81 1.77 -6.69
C LEU A 204 2.84 1.46 -7.83
N ALA A 205 3.19 0.51 -8.71
CA ALA A 205 2.32 0.08 -9.80
C ALA A 205 1.01 -0.53 -9.26
N GLY A 206 1.09 -1.37 -8.21
CA GLY A 206 -0.07 -1.95 -7.56
C GLY A 206 -1.02 -0.89 -6.99
N SER A 207 -0.47 0.10 -6.30
CA SER A 207 -1.23 1.25 -5.78
C SER A 207 -1.85 2.09 -6.88
N PHE A 208 -1.14 2.31 -7.99
CA PHE A 208 -1.66 3.06 -9.13
C PHE A 208 -2.89 2.39 -9.76
N PHE A 209 -2.86 1.07 -9.98
CA PHE A 209 -4.04 0.37 -10.51
C PHE A 209 -5.24 0.42 -9.56
N HIS A 210 -5.02 0.24 -8.25
CA HIS A 210 -6.09 0.41 -7.26
C HIS A 210 -6.59 1.85 -7.19
N TYR A 211 -5.69 2.84 -7.32
CA TYR A 211 -6.06 4.25 -7.39
C TYR A 211 -6.98 4.53 -8.57
N LEU A 212 -6.64 4.04 -9.77
CA LEU A 212 -7.51 4.17 -10.94
C LEU A 212 -8.86 3.47 -10.74
N ALA A 213 -8.88 2.30 -10.10
CA ALA A 213 -10.12 1.59 -9.81
C ALA A 213 -11.06 2.43 -8.91
N VAL A 214 -10.51 3.07 -7.87
CA VAL A 214 -11.29 3.95 -6.99
C VAL A 214 -11.69 5.24 -7.72
N TYR A 215 -10.77 5.88 -8.44
CA TYR A 215 -11.04 7.11 -9.18
C TYR A 215 -12.17 6.96 -10.20
N LEU A 216 -12.21 5.83 -10.91
CA LEU A 216 -13.11 5.61 -12.05
C LEU A 216 -14.43 4.93 -11.69
N TYR A 217 -14.46 4.14 -10.62
CA TYR A 217 -15.60 3.27 -10.30
C TYR A 217 -16.16 3.45 -8.89
N VAL A 218 -15.52 4.25 -8.03
CA VAL A 218 -16.04 4.57 -6.69
C VAL A 218 -16.47 6.04 -6.58
N LEU A 219 -15.81 6.95 -7.29
CA LEU A 219 -16.07 8.40 -7.32
C LEU A 219 -16.68 8.88 -8.64
#